data_AF-A0A3D3IST9-F1
#
_entry.id   AF-A0A3D3IST9-F1
#
_cell.length_a   1.000
_cell.length_b   1.000
_cell.length_c   1.000
_cell.angle_alpha   90.00
_cell.angle_beta   90.00
_cell.angle_gamma   90.00
#
_symmetry.space_group_name_H-M   'P 1'
#
loop_
_entity.id
_entity.type
_entity.pdbx_description
1 polymer ?
#
loop_
_entity_poly.entity_id
_entity_poly.type
_entity_poly.pdbx_seq_one_letter_code
_entity_poly.pdbx_strand_id
1 'polypeptide(L)'
;LLADKGRAMIQTITIADEWFESYRRGGDAIRTYIFPGGMLPSPERFQAAAQQAGLRVADRYAFGQDYARTLSHWLDNFEARLGDVRALGFDEKFIRMWRFYLTCCIAAFRHGRTDVMQWELQHAA
;
A
#
# COMPACT_ATOMS: atom_id res chain seq x y z
N LEU A 1 8.60 22.42 -7.56
CA LEU A 1 9.37 21.90 -6.41
C LEU A 1 10.59 21.09 -6.86
N LEU A 2 10.50 20.31 -7.94
CA LEU A 2 11.66 19.60 -8.49
C LEU A 2 12.56 20.56 -9.28
N ALA A 3 13.86 20.59 -8.98
CA ALA A 3 14.84 21.41 -9.71
C ALA A 3 14.98 20.95 -11.16
N ASP A 4 15.58 21.79 -12.02
CA ASP A 4 15.95 21.38 -13.37
C ASP A 4 16.90 20.16 -13.31
N LYS A 5 16.65 19.16 -14.17
CA LYS A 5 17.29 17.84 -14.17
C LYS A 5 17.20 17.06 -12.84
N GLY A 6 16.32 17.49 -11.93
CA GLY A 6 16.06 16.80 -10.67
C GLY A 6 15.44 15.41 -10.87
N ARG A 7 15.69 14.53 -9.91
CA ARG A 7 15.07 13.19 -9.81
C ARG A 7 14.29 13.11 -8.50
N ALA A 8 13.15 12.44 -8.53
CA ALA A 8 12.40 12.11 -7.33
C ALA A 8 12.14 10.60 -7.27
N MET A 9 12.21 10.01 -6.08
CA MET A 9 11.80 8.63 -5.85
C MET A 9 10.52 8.64 -5.03
N ILE A 10 9.45 8.09 -5.57
CA ILE A 10 8.16 7.96 -4.88
C ILE A 10 7.92 6.48 -4.63
N GLN A 11 7.78 6.10 -3.36
CA GLN A 11 7.35 4.75 -2.99
C GLN A 11 5.88 4.78 -2.61
N THR A 12 5.07 3.91 -3.21
CA THR A 12 3.64 3.81 -2.88
C THR A 12 3.11 2.39 -3.04
N ILE A 13 2.11 2.06 -2.23
CA ILE A 13 1.30 0.86 -2.44
C ILE A 13 0.37 1.14 -3.61
N THR A 14 0.27 0.19 -4.54
CA THR A 14 -0.62 0.26 -5.69
C THR A 14 -1.63 -0.87 -5.65
N ILE A 15 -2.75 -0.66 -6.35
CA ILE A 15 -3.69 -1.73 -6.68
C ILE A 15 -3.57 -2.06 -8.17
N ALA A 16 -3.67 -3.33 -8.56
CA ALA A 16 -3.59 -3.69 -9.98
C ALA A 16 -4.72 -3.00 -10.78
N ASP A 17 -4.41 -2.62 -12.04
CA ASP A 17 -5.27 -1.76 -12.85
C ASP A 17 -6.70 -2.33 -13.03
N GLU A 18 -6.82 -3.64 -13.21
CA GLU A 18 -8.10 -4.35 -13.34
C GLU A 18 -9.04 -4.18 -12.14
N TRP A 19 -8.50 -3.96 -10.93
CA TRP A 19 -9.28 -3.80 -9.70
C TRP A 19 -9.58 -2.35 -9.37
N PHE A 20 -8.85 -1.39 -9.96
CA PHE A 20 -8.86 0.01 -9.54
C PHE A 20 -10.25 0.64 -9.57
N GLU A 21 -11.01 0.46 -10.67
CA GLU A 21 -12.32 1.09 -10.82
C GLU A 21 -13.31 0.62 -9.75
N SER A 22 -13.27 -0.66 -9.40
CA SER A 22 -14.11 -1.23 -8.33
C SER A 22 -13.67 -0.72 -6.95
N TYR A 23 -12.36 -0.72 -6.69
CA TYR A 23 -11.76 -0.26 -5.44
C TYR A 23 -12.03 1.22 -5.16
N ARG A 24 -11.96 2.08 -6.20
CA ARG A 24 -12.20 3.52 -6.08
C ARG A 24 -13.62 3.84 -5.60
N ARG A 25 -14.61 3.08 -6.09
CA ARG A 25 -16.04 3.37 -5.88
C ARG A 25 -16.58 2.81 -4.57
N GLY A 26 -15.96 1.76 -4.03
CA GLY A 26 -16.38 1.11 -2.80
C GLY A 26 -15.65 1.61 -1.56
N GLY A 27 -16.24 1.37 -0.39
CA GLY A 27 -15.52 1.31 0.88
C GLY A 27 -15.31 -0.16 1.27
N ASP A 28 -14.21 -0.44 1.96
CA ASP A 28 -13.95 -1.75 2.56
C ASP A 28 -13.64 -1.59 4.06
N ALA A 29 -13.53 -2.72 4.77
CA ALA A 29 -13.22 -2.70 6.20
C ALA A 29 -11.87 -2.02 6.50
N ILE A 30 -10.88 -2.10 5.60
CA ILE A 30 -9.57 -1.48 5.77
C ILE A 30 -9.71 0.04 5.70
N ARG A 31 -10.37 0.58 4.68
CA ARG A 31 -10.66 2.01 4.52
C ARG A 31 -11.63 2.57 5.56
N THR A 32 -12.40 1.71 6.22
CA THR A 32 -13.33 2.13 7.27
C THR A 32 -12.66 2.18 8.64
N TYR A 33 -11.89 1.15 8.99
CA TYR A 33 -11.40 0.95 10.36
C TYR A 33 -9.90 1.20 10.54
N ILE A 34 -9.10 1.10 9.47
CA ILE A 34 -7.63 1.18 9.57
C ILE A 34 -7.11 2.47 8.90
N PHE A 35 -7.50 2.73 7.65
CA PHE A 35 -7.05 3.89 6.87
C PHE A 35 -8.21 4.70 6.25
N PRO A 36 -8.99 5.44 7.07
CA PRO A 36 -10.02 6.36 6.57
C PRO A 36 -9.46 7.34 5.53
N GLY A 37 -10.13 7.40 4.36
CA GLY A 37 -9.73 8.25 3.25
C GLY A 37 -8.58 7.71 2.38
N GLY A 38 -7.99 6.56 2.73
CA GLY A 38 -6.94 5.93 1.93
C GLY A 38 -7.42 5.58 0.52
N MET A 39 -6.55 5.84 -0.48
CA MET A 39 -6.78 5.54 -1.88
C MET A 39 -5.47 5.09 -2.53
N LEU A 40 -5.41 3.83 -2.93
CA LEU A 40 -4.31 3.30 -3.72
C LEU A 40 -4.45 3.74 -5.19
N PRO A 41 -3.42 4.32 -5.82
CA PRO A 41 -3.39 4.47 -7.27
C PRO A 41 -3.19 3.11 -7.93
N SER A 42 -3.57 3.02 -9.21
CA SER A 42 -3.07 1.94 -10.07
C SER A 42 -1.79 2.37 -10.79
N PRO A 43 -0.97 1.42 -11.27
CA PRO A 43 0.22 1.73 -12.07
C PRO A 43 -0.05 2.67 -13.26
N GLU A 44 -1.12 2.44 -14.02
CA GLU A 44 -1.46 3.30 -15.17
C GLU A 44 -1.85 4.70 -14.72
N ARG A 45 -2.66 4.81 -13.64
CA ARG A 45 -3.07 6.11 -13.12
C ARG A 45 -1.94 6.91 -12.51
N PHE A 46 -0.99 6.24 -11.85
CA PHE A 46 0.21 6.89 -11.34
C PHE A 46 1.01 7.51 -12.50
N GLN A 47 1.25 6.74 -13.57
CA GLN A 47 1.97 7.23 -14.76
C GLN A 47 1.23 8.37 -15.44
N ALA A 48 -0.08 8.26 -15.62
CA ALA A 48 -0.89 9.32 -16.21
C ALA A 48 -0.84 10.62 -15.39
N ALA A 49 -0.91 10.52 -14.06
CA ALA A 49 -0.77 11.67 -13.17
C ALA A 49 0.63 12.29 -13.23
N ALA A 50 1.69 11.47 -13.30
CA ALA A 50 3.06 11.96 -13.48
C ALA A 50 3.20 12.74 -14.80
N GLN A 51 2.67 12.19 -15.90
CA GLN A 51 2.70 12.83 -17.21
C GLN A 51 1.92 14.16 -17.22
N GLN A 52 0.74 14.20 -16.63
CA GLN A 52 -0.05 15.43 -16.48
C GLN A 52 0.68 16.50 -15.66
N ALA A 53 1.55 16.09 -14.74
CA ALA A 53 2.41 16.98 -13.96
C ALA A 53 3.71 17.39 -14.68
N GLY A 54 3.90 17.02 -15.96
CA GLY A 54 5.11 17.31 -16.71
C GLY A 54 6.31 16.42 -16.34
N LEU A 55 6.06 15.28 -15.71
CA LEU A 55 7.08 14.30 -15.31
C LEU A 55 6.95 13.01 -16.14
N ARG A 56 8.03 12.24 -16.22
CA ARG A 56 8.04 10.89 -16.76
C ARG A 56 8.52 9.91 -15.70
N VAL A 57 8.03 8.67 -15.75
CA VAL A 57 8.59 7.55 -15.00
C VAL A 57 9.86 7.09 -15.73
N ALA A 58 11.02 7.32 -15.12
CA ALA A 58 12.31 6.92 -15.67
C ALA A 58 12.65 5.46 -15.33
N ASP A 59 12.24 5.00 -14.15
CA ASP A 59 12.40 3.62 -13.70
C ASP A 59 11.27 3.24 -12.72
N ARG A 60 11.00 1.94 -12.60
CA ARG A 60 10.01 1.37 -11.70
C ARG A 60 10.49 0.05 -11.13
N TYR A 61 10.57 -0.03 -9.81
CA TYR A 61 10.89 -1.25 -9.07
C TYR A 61 9.69 -1.71 -8.24
N ALA A 62 9.19 -2.92 -8.50
CA ALA A 62 8.06 -3.52 -7.79
C ALA A 62 8.54 -4.66 -6.88
N PHE A 63 8.05 -4.69 -5.64
CA PHE A 63 8.53 -5.62 -4.61
C PHE A 63 7.43 -6.04 -3.61
N GLY A 64 6.19 -6.16 -4.06
CA GLY A 64 5.02 -6.48 -3.22
C GLY A 64 5.13 -7.80 -2.45
N GLN A 65 5.86 -8.79 -2.96
CA GLN A 65 6.11 -10.05 -2.24
C GLN A 65 6.94 -9.84 -0.97
N ASP A 66 7.88 -8.89 -0.97
CA ASP A 66 8.62 -8.52 0.24
C ASP A 66 7.71 -7.78 1.24
N TYR A 67 6.71 -7.06 0.75
CA TYR A 67 5.69 -6.45 1.62
C TYR A 67 4.77 -7.51 2.25
N ALA A 68 4.40 -8.56 1.50
CA ALA A 68 3.71 -9.71 2.09
C ALA A 68 4.54 -10.40 3.19
N ARG A 69 5.86 -10.54 2.98
CA ARG A 69 6.78 -11.07 4.01
C ARG A 69 6.83 -10.16 5.23
N THR A 70 6.93 -8.86 5.01
CA THR A 70 6.93 -7.84 6.07
C THR A 70 5.66 -7.93 6.93
N LEU A 71 4.49 -7.97 6.30
CA LEU A 71 3.21 -8.12 7.01
C LEU A 71 3.09 -9.47 7.74
N SER A 72 3.67 -10.53 7.19
CA SER A 72 3.71 -11.85 7.86
C SER A 72 4.53 -11.76 9.15
N HIS A 73 5.72 -11.14 9.12
CA HIS A 73 6.51 -10.92 10.32
C HIS A 73 5.79 -10.01 11.34
N TRP A 74 5.04 -9.01 10.88
CA TRP A 74 4.24 -8.17 11.77
C TRP A 74 3.14 -8.97 12.46
N LEU A 75 2.46 -9.86 11.72
CA LEU A 75 1.46 -10.75 12.29
C LEU A 75 2.07 -11.68 13.33
N ASP A 76 3.17 -12.36 13.01
CA ASP A 76 3.83 -13.28 13.95
C ASP A 76 4.27 -12.56 15.24
N ASN A 77 4.83 -11.35 15.10
CA ASN A 77 5.21 -10.52 16.24
C ASN A 77 4.00 -10.04 17.07
N PHE A 78 2.89 -9.72 16.42
CA PHE A 78 1.65 -9.32 17.08
C PHE A 78 1.06 -10.48 17.88
N GLU A 79 1.00 -11.68 17.29
CA GLU A 79 0.53 -12.89 17.96
C GLU A 79 1.42 -13.27 19.16
N ALA A 80 2.74 -13.18 19.01
CA ALA A 80 3.69 -13.47 20.09
C ALA A 80 3.57 -12.50 21.28
N ARG A 81 2.99 -11.30 21.08
CA ARG A 81 2.86 -10.24 22.08
C ARG A 81 1.41 -9.91 22.46
N LEU A 82 0.47 -10.82 22.26
CA LEU A 82 -0.94 -10.54 22.61
C LEU A 82 -1.14 -10.23 24.11
N GLY A 83 -0.28 -10.75 24.99
CA GLY A 83 -0.29 -10.39 26.41
C GLY A 83 -0.06 -8.89 26.60
N ASP A 84 0.98 -8.35 25.96
CA ASP A 84 1.31 -6.92 26.01
C ASP A 84 0.22 -6.07 25.36
N VAL A 85 -0.32 -6.51 24.21
CA VAL A 85 -1.42 -5.83 23.52
C VAL A 85 -2.66 -5.70 24.42
N ARG A 86 -3.02 -6.77 25.14
CA ARG A 86 -4.13 -6.74 26.11
C ARG A 86 -3.80 -5.84 27.30
N ALA A 87 -2.56 -5.86 27.79
CA ALA A 87 -2.12 -5.00 28.88
C ALA A 87 -2.18 -3.50 28.54
N LEU A 88 -2.06 -3.15 27.24
CA LEU A 88 -2.29 -1.79 26.73
C LEU A 88 -3.77 -1.40 26.67
N GLY A 89 -4.70 -2.29 27.02
CA GLY A 89 -6.14 -2.03 27.05
C GLY A 89 -6.88 -2.32 25.75
N PHE A 90 -6.22 -2.95 24.76
CA PHE A 90 -6.88 -3.36 23.54
C PHE A 90 -7.72 -4.63 23.75
N ASP A 91 -8.99 -4.57 23.35
CA ASP A 91 -9.95 -5.65 23.53
C ASP A 91 -9.85 -6.71 22.41
N GLU A 92 -10.57 -7.80 22.58
CA GLU A 92 -10.62 -8.88 21.59
C GLU A 92 -11.21 -8.42 20.24
N LYS A 93 -12.05 -7.38 20.24
CA LYS A 93 -12.60 -6.82 19.00
C LYS A 93 -11.49 -6.15 18.19
N PHE A 94 -10.64 -5.33 18.83
CA PHE A 94 -9.46 -4.76 18.20
C PHE A 94 -8.52 -5.85 17.71
N ILE A 95 -8.19 -6.83 18.55
CA ILE A 95 -7.24 -7.90 18.19
C ILE A 95 -7.72 -8.66 16.95
N ARG A 96 -9.01 -9.01 16.89
CA ARG A 96 -9.60 -9.68 15.71
C ARG A 96 -9.57 -8.79 14.47
N MET A 97 -9.85 -7.49 14.60
CA MET A 97 -9.79 -6.55 13.49
C MET A 97 -8.36 -6.39 12.96
N TRP A 98 -7.38 -6.29 13.86
CA TRP A 98 -5.97 -6.13 13.51
C TRP A 98 -5.43 -7.38 12.80
N ARG A 99 -5.76 -8.57 13.32
CA ARG A 99 -5.46 -9.84 12.67
C ARG A 99 -6.09 -9.94 11.28
N PHE A 100 -7.36 -9.57 11.14
CA PHE A 100 -8.05 -9.53 9.86
C PHE A 100 -7.35 -8.59 8.87
N TYR A 101 -7.00 -7.37 9.30
CA TYR A 101 -6.27 -6.41 8.49
C TYR A 101 -4.95 -6.99 7.97
N LEU A 102 -4.09 -7.49 8.85
CA LEU A 102 -2.78 -8.02 8.46
C LEU A 102 -2.92 -9.21 7.51
N THR A 103 -3.77 -10.19 7.85
CA THR A 103 -3.96 -11.40 7.04
C THR A 103 -4.56 -11.10 5.66
N CYS A 104 -5.55 -10.21 5.58
CA CYS A 104 -6.13 -9.79 4.31
C CYS A 104 -5.10 -9.07 3.43
N CYS A 105 -4.31 -8.16 4.00
CA CYS A 105 -3.25 -7.48 3.26
C CYS A 105 -2.16 -8.45 2.79
N ILE A 106 -1.72 -9.40 3.63
CA ILE A 106 -0.77 -10.45 3.23
C ILE A 106 -1.28 -11.19 1.99
N ALA A 107 -2.56 -11.61 2.00
CA ALA A 107 -3.15 -12.30 0.86
C ALA A 107 -3.21 -11.39 -0.38
N ALA A 108 -3.62 -10.13 -0.23
CA ALA A 108 -3.69 -9.18 -1.34
C ALA A 108 -2.33 -8.97 -2.03
N PHE A 109 -1.25 -8.85 -1.26
CA PHE A 109 0.11 -8.75 -1.80
C PHE A 109 0.61 -10.06 -2.41
N ARG A 110 0.40 -11.21 -1.75
CA ARG A 110 0.82 -12.52 -2.27
C ARG A 110 0.19 -12.82 -3.63
N HIS A 111 -1.08 -12.46 -3.81
CA HIS A 111 -1.83 -12.70 -5.03
C HIS A 111 -1.72 -11.58 -6.07
N GLY A 112 -0.92 -10.52 -5.82
CA GLY A 112 -0.71 -9.44 -6.78
C GLY A 112 -1.94 -8.53 -6.99
N ARG A 113 -2.94 -8.60 -6.11
CA ARG A 113 -4.05 -7.62 -6.10
C ARG A 113 -3.52 -6.24 -5.75
N THR A 114 -2.57 -6.19 -4.82
CA THR A 114 -1.81 -5.00 -4.44
C THR A 114 -0.31 -5.25 -4.61
N ASP A 115 0.44 -4.17 -4.82
CA ASP A 115 1.90 -4.19 -4.94
C ASP A 115 2.50 -2.98 -4.20
N VAL A 116 3.81 -2.97 -3.97
CA VAL A 116 4.55 -1.79 -3.55
C VAL A 116 5.58 -1.48 -4.62
N MET A 117 5.55 -0.24 -5.09
CA MET A 117 6.38 0.21 -6.19
C MET A 117 7.16 1.46 -5.80
N GLN A 118 8.44 1.45 -6.17
CA GLN A 118 9.33 2.60 -6.18
C GLN A 118 9.36 3.16 -7.61
N TRP A 119 9.01 4.43 -7.75
CA TRP A 119 8.89 5.15 -9.01
C TRP A 119 9.94 6.23 -9.06
N GLU A 120 10.87 6.10 -9.99
CA GLU A 120 11.78 7.19 -10.30
C GLU A 120 11.11 8.16 -11.28
N LEU A 121 10.98 9.41 -10.87
CA LEU A 121 10.40 10.50 -11.66
C LEU A 121 11.49 11.50 -12.07
N GLN A 122 11.36 11.98 -13.29
CA GLN A 122 12.18 13.05 -13.88
C GLN A 122 11.30 14.00 -14.68
N HIS A 123 11.77 15.20 -14.99
CA HIS A 123 11.08 16.07 -15.97
C HIS A 123 10.91 15.33 -17.30
N ALA A 124 9.73 15.47 -17.90
CA ALA A 124 9.52 15.07 -19.28
C ALA A 124 10.39 15.96 -20.19
N ALA A 125 11.04 15.36 -21.18
CA ALA A 125 11.90 16.05 -22.13
C ALA A 125 11.09 16.96 -23.06
#